data_AF-A0A5B6ZSR1-F1
#
_entry.id   AF-A0A5B6ZSR1-F1
#
_cell.length_a   1.000
_cell.length_b   1.000
_cell.length_c   1.000
_cell.angle_alpha   90.00
_cell.angle_beta   90.00
_cell.angle_gamma   90.00
#
_symmetry.space_group_name_H-M   'P 1'
#
loop_
_entity.id
_entity.type
_entity.pdbx_description
1 polymer ?
#
loop_
_entity_poly.entity_id
_entity_poly.type
_entity_poly.pdbx_seq_one_letter_code
_entity_poly.pdbx_strand_id
1 'polypeptide(L)'
;LLEETRADLASSMEIIDSAPFAEVRFLFECGGPNETLLYDVKVDNWRNRFSDGGKEPYRTLPGDIIVLSDAKPETVSDLQRVGRTWTLASVTNITEDEDDITSTNFQVKASKDIKFKEGMRKSMFVVFLTNITPNKRIWNALHMSTNLQIIKQVLGTNSVVRNITRFVLGWPFYGVSLIFTTPPNVD
;
A
#
# COMPACT_ATOMS: atom_id res chain seq x y z
N LEU A 1 -15.53 -7.33 0.65
CA LEU A 1 -14.61 -6.31 0.14
C LEU A 1 -13.94 -5.46 1.20
N LEU A 2 -14.55 -4.44 1.83
CA LEU A 2 -13.80 -3.62 2.81
C LEU A 2 -13.24 -4.45 3.98
N GLU A 3 -14.10 -5.23 4.63
CA GLU A 3 -13.71 -6.12 5.73
C GLU A 3 -12.80 -7.27 5.29
N GLU A 4 -12.92 -7.69 4.04
CA GLU A 4 -12.10 -8.74 3.42
C GLU A 4 -10.67 -8.23 3.18
N THR A 5 -10.53 -7.07 2.52
CA THR A 5 -9.24 -6.39 2.36
C THR A 5 -8.60 -6.07 3.72
N ARG A 6 -9.42 -5.75 4.73
CA ARG A 6 -8.96 -5.52 6.11
C ARG A 6 -8.43 -6.82 6.74
N ALA A 7 -9.12 -7.95 6.56
CA ALA A 7 -8.65 -9.24 7.05
C ALA A 7 -7.34 -9.67 6.35
N ASP A 8 -7.27 -9.51 5.02
CA ASP A 8 -6.10 -9.86 4.22
C ASP A 8 -4.85 -9.08 4.65
N LEU A 9 -4.98 -7.75 4.81
CA LEU A 9 -3.85 -6.93 5.25
C LEU A 9 -3.43 -7.24 6.68
N ALA A 10 -4.40 -7.50 7.58
CA ALA A 10 -4.10 -7.88 8.96
C ALA A 10 -3.34 -9.20 9.02
N SER A 11 -3.77 -10.20 8.24
CA SER A 11 -3.07 -11.48 8.11
C SER A 11 -1.65 -11.30 7.57
N SER A 12 -1.46 -10.43 6.58
CA SER A 12 -0.12 -10.10 6.05
C SER A 12 0.77 -9.41 7.09
N MET A 13 0.22 -8.49 7.90
CA MET A 13 0.96 -7.85 8.98
C MET A 13 1.42 -8.84 10.05
N GLU A 14 0.63 -9.87 10.37
CA GLU A 14 1.03 -10.91 11.34
C GLU A 14 2.28 -11.68 10.92
N ILE A 15 2.51 -11.80 9.60
CA ILE A 15 3.67 -12.48 9.01
C ILE A 15 4.67 -11.51 8.34
N ILE A 16 4.67 -10.24 8.77
CA ILE A 16 5.50 -9.17 8.20
C ILE A 16 7.01 -9.50 8.20
N ASP A 17 7.43 -10.34 9.13
CA ASP A 17 8.79 -10.76 9.39
C ASP A 17 9.38 -11.65 8.27
N SER A 18 8.48 -12.29 7.54
CA SER A 18 8.68 -13.24 6.46
C SER A 18 8.41 -12.62 5.10
N ALA A 19 7.87 -11.40 5.07
CA ALA A 19 7.53 -10.71 3.85
C ALA A 19 8.78 -10.21 3.09
N PRO A 20 8.68 -10.02 1.76
CA PRO A 20 9.71 -9.34 0.99
C PRO A 20 9.99 -7.93 1.54
N PHE A 21 11.26 -7.60 1.70
CA PHE A 21 11.70 -6.31 2.21
C PHE A 21 12.92 -5.80 1.46
N ALA A 22 13.12 -4.48 1.47
CA ALA A 22 14.29 -3.83 0.92
C ALA A 22 14.65 -2.59 1.75
N GLU A 23 15.90 -2.16 1.67
CA GLU A 23 16.38 -0.91 2.26
C GLU A 23 16.12 0.24 1.28
N VAL A 24 15.58 1.34 1.77
CA VAL A 24 15.35 2.55 0.97
C VAL A 24 16.68 3.29 0.82
N ARG A 25 17.13 3.43 -0.43
CA ARG A 25 18.31 4.22 -0.78
C ARG A 25 17.98 5.70 -0.91
N PHE A 26 16.86 6.00 -1.56
CA PHE A 26 16.38 7.36 -1.76
C PHE A 26 14.87 7.43 -1.61
N LEU A 27 14.41 8.52 -1.02
CA LEU A 27 13.00 8.87 -0.88
C LEU A 27 12.88 10.37 -1.12
N PHE A 28 12.16 10.76 -2.16
CA PHE A 28 11.92 12.16 -2.50
C PHE A 28 10.43 12.42 -2.60
N GLU A 29 9.96 13.52 -2.02
CA GLU A 29 8.58 13.95 -2.22
C GLU A 29 8.44 14.53 -3.63
N CYS A 30 7.57 13.93 -4.42
CA CYS A 30 7.35 14.26 -5.83
C CYS A 30 5.87 14.57 -6.00
N GLY A 31 5.46 15.74 -5.53
CA GLY A 31 4.07 16.20 -5.60
C GLY A 31 3.98 17.65 -6.09
N GLY A 32 3.02 17.90 -6.98
CA GLY A 32 2.58 19.28 -7.26
C GLY A 32 1.82 19.87 -6.06
N PRO A 33 1.38 21.15 -6.14
CA PRO A 33 0.69 21.84 -5.05
C PRO A 33 -0.55 21.11 -4.48
N ASN A 34 -1.13 20.20 -5.26
CA ASN A 34 -2.34 19.44 -4.93
C ASN A 34 -2.08 17.95 -4.66
N GLU A 35 -0.87 17.44 -4.90
CA GLU A 35 -0.52 16.03 -4.74
C GLU A 35 0.29 15.83 -3.45
N THR A 36 -0.41 15.91 -2.34
CA THR A 36 0.18 15.67 -1.02
C THR A 36 0.51 14.20 -0.83
N LEU A 37 1.66 13.91 -0.18
CA LEU A 37 2.10 12.56 0.23
C LEU A 37 2.47 11.61 -0.92
N LEU A 38 2.90 12.13 -2.06
CA LEU A 38 3.42 11.35 -3.17
C LEU A 38 4.95 11.36 -3.13
N TYR A 39 5.55 10.18 -3.15
CA TYR A 39 7.00 10.03 -3.01
C TYR A 39 7.56 9.09 -4.08
N ASP A 40 8.69 9.48 -4.65
CA ASP A 40 9.53 8.60 -5.46
C ASP A 40 10.48 7.84 -4.53
N VAL A 41 10.45 6.52 -4.63
CA VAL A 41 11.20 5.60 -3.79
C VAL A 41 12.18 4.82 -4.66
N LYS A 42 13.45 4.82 -4.25
CA LYS A 42 14.46 3.92 -4.77
C LYS A 42 14.94 2.99 -3.67
N VAL A 43 14.84 1.70 -3.90
CA VAL A 43 15.25 0.67 -2.94
C VAL A 43 16.51 -0.04 -3.40
N ASP A 44 17.14 -0.78 -2.48
CA ASP A 44 18.12 -1.80 -2.86
C ASP A 44 17.42 -3.06 -3.41
N ASN A 45 18.15 -4.17 -3.46
CA ASN A 45 17.56 -5.41 -3.95
C ASN A 45 16.57 -5.98 -2.94
N TRP A 46 15.38 -6.35 -3.41
CA TRP A 46 14.39 -7.06 -2.61
C TRP A 46 14.96 -8.37 -2.05
N ARG A 47 14.77 -8.54 -0.75
CA ARG A 47 15.20 -9.72 0.02
C ARG A 47 13.97 -10.39 0.59
N ASN A 48 14.01 -11.71 0.70
CA ASN A 48 13.03 -12.48 1.44
C ASN A 48 13.77 -13.36 2.45
N ARG A 49 13.21 -13.51 3.65
CA ARG A 49 13.78 -14.40 4.69
C ARG A 49 14.03 -15.83 4.17
N PHE A 50 13.19 -16.31 3.25
CA PHE A 50 13.24 -17.69 2.75
C PHE A 50 13.76 -17.81 1.31
N SER A 51 14.52 -16.84 0.79
CA SER A 51 14.96 -16.81 -0.62
C SER A 51 16.01 -17.85 -1.04
N ASP A 52 16.31 -18.85 -0.21
CA ASP A 52 17.33 -19.89 -0.47
C ASP A 52 16.93 -20.92 -1.58
N GLY A 53 15.85 -20.67 -2.32
CA GLY A 53 15.18 -21.68 -3.15
C GLY A 53 15.13 -21.42 -4.66
N GLY A 54 15.96 -20.55 -5.23
CA GLY A 54 15.98 -20.29 -6.68
C GLY A 54 14.69 -19.69 -7.27
N LYS A 55 13.79 -19.20 -6.42
CA LYS A 55 12.60 -18.44 -6.85
C LYS A 55 13.02 -17.03 -7.23
N GLU A 56 12.43 -16.50 -8.30
CA GLU A 56 12.64 -15.11 -8.68
C GLU A 56 12.35 -14.18 -7.50
N PRO A 57 13.21 -13.17 -7.25
CA PRO A 57 12.95 -12.20 -6.21
C PRO A 57 11.64 -11.46 -6.49
N TYR A 58 10.97 -11.05 -5.41
CA TYR A 58 9.76 -10.25 -5.52
C TYR A 58 10.01 -8.99 -6.36
N ARG A 59 9.01 -8.65 -7.17
CA ARG A 59 8.99 -7.46 -8.01
C ARG A 59 7.82 -6.59 -7.60
N THR A 60 8.09 -5.30 -7.42
CA THR A 60 7.08 -4.30 -7.11
C THR A 60 6.05 -4.22 -8.23
N LEU A 61 4.76 -4.16 -7.89
CA LEU A 61 3.63 -4.02 -8.82
C LEU A 61 2.76 -2.82 -8.45
N PRO A 62 2.07 -2.17 -9.42
CA PRO A 62 1.10 -1.14 -9.10
C PRO A 62 -0.03 -1.73 -8.26
N GLY A 63 -0.47 -0.97 -7.25
CA GLY A 63 -1.46 -1.44 -6.27
C GLY A 63 -0.89 -2.31 -5.15
N ASP A 64 0.42 -2.51 -5.08
CA ASP A 64 1.05 -3.07 -3.89
C ASP A 64 0.92 -2.11 -2.71
N ILE A 65 0.58 -2.69 -1.55
CA ILE A 65 0.58 -2.01 -0.26
C ILE A 65 1.84 -2.40 0.46
N ILE A 66 2.59 -1.38 0.88
CA ILE A 66 3.87 -1.54 1.55
C ILE A 66 3.88 -0.79 2.88
N VAL A 67 4.75 -1.23 3.79
CA VAL A 67 5.12 -0.51 5.01
C VAL A 67 6.43 0.22 4.75
N LEU A 68 6.46 1.53 5.00
CA LEU A 68 7.68 2.31 5.13
C LEU A 68 7.98 2.49 6.62
N SER A 69 9.20 2.17 7.05
CA SER A 69 9.57 2.17 8.47
C SER A 69 11.03 2.57 8.71
N ASP A 70 11.30 3.26 9.81
CA ASP A 70 12.66 3.68 10.20
C ASP A 70 13.54 2.55 10.77
N ALA A 71 12.99 1.34 10.86
CA ALA A 71 13.68 0.11 11.22
C ALA A 71 12.90 -1.08 10.65
N LYS A 72 13.61 -2.13 10.20
CA LYS A 72 12.98 -3.36 9.71
C LYS A 72 12.07 -3.95 10.80
N PRO A 73 10.75 -4.08 10.57
CA PRO A 73 9.86 -4.70 11.51
C PRO A 73 10.05 -6.22 11.49
N GLU A 74 10.17 -6.84 12.67
CA GLU A 74 10.15 -8.30 12.84
C GLU A 74 8.82 -8.77 13.39
N THR A 75 8.02 -7.86 13.94
CA THR A 75 6.69 -8.14 14.48
C THR A 75 5.77 -6.96 14.27
N VAL A 76 4.46 -7.15 14.36
CA VAL A 76 3.49 -6.04 14.40
C VAL A 76 3.73 -5.13 15.61
N SER A 77 4.19 -5.70 16.73
CA SER A 77 4.51 -4.94 17.95
C SER A 77 5.67 -3.96 17.72
N ASP A 78 6.59 -4.26 16.80
CA ASP A 78 7.68 -3.37 16.45
C ASP A 78 7.19 -2.04 15.86
N LEU A 79 6.06 -2.04 15.16
CA LEU A 79 5.43 -0.87 14.59
C LEU A 79 4.78 0.01 15.68
N GLN A 80 4.39 -0.56 16.81
CA GLN A 80 3.76 0.17 17.91
C GLN A 80 4.77 0.71 18.94
N ARG A 81 6.06 0.39 18.78
CA ARG A 81 7.10 0.76 19.73
C ARG A 81 7.32 2.28 19.74
N VAL A 82 7.33 2.87 20.93
CA VAL A 82 7.62 4.30 21.11
C VAL A 82 8.96 4.67 20.48
N GLY A 83 8.97 5.73 19.68
CA GLY A 83 10.19 6.25 19.02
C GLY A 83 10.48 5.64 17.65
N ARG A 84 9.71 4.65 17.19
CA ARG A 84 9.71 4.20 15.80
C ARG A 84 8.63 4.91 15.00
N THR A 85 8.92 5.13 13.73
CA THR A 85 8.00 5.78 12.80
C THR A 85 7.78 4.86 11.62
N TRP A 86 6.52 4.63 11.29
CA TRP A 86 6.12 3.87 10.12
C TRP A 86 4.87 4.48 9.49
N THR A 87 4.66 4.18 8.21
CA THR A 87 3.44 4.53 7.47
C THR A 87 3.13 3.45 6.45
N LEU A 88 1.86 3.31 6.11
CA LEU A 88 1.46 2.53 4.94
C LEU A 88 1.55 3.40 3.70
N ALA A 89 1.98 2.80 2.60
CA ALA A 89 1.98 3.44 1.30
C ALA A 89 1.42 2.49 0.22
N SER A 90 0.77 3.05 -0.78
CA SER A 90 0.31 2.32 -1.96
C SER A 90 1.22 2.66 -3.13
N VAL A 91 1.76 1.64 -3.80
CA VAL A 91 2.50 1.81 -5.05
C VAL A 91 1.53 2.26 -6.13
N THR A 92 1.80 3.41 -6.73
CA THR A 92 0.96 4.03 -7.77
C THR A 92 1.51 3.76 -9.16
N ASN A 93 2.81 3.93 -9.33
CA ASN A 93 3.49 3.78 -10.59
C ASN A 93 4.86 3.12 -10.38
N ILE A 94 5.35 2.46 -11.41
CA ILE A 94 6.70 1.89 -11.45
C ILE A 94 7.47 2.65 -12.50
N THR A 95 8.67 3.11 -12.13
CA THR A 95 9.56 3.75 -13.08
C THR A 95 10.43 2.64 -13.67
N GLU A 96 10.10 2.22 -14.88
CA GLU A 96 10.92 1.29 -15.64
C GLU A 96 12.07 2.10 -16.27
N ASP A 97 13.22 2.11 -15.61
CA ASP A 97 14.46 2.42 -16.31
C ASP A 97 14.78 1.20 -17.20
N GLU A 98 15.18 1.41 -18.46
CA GLU A 98 15.35 0.35 -19.49
C GLU A 98 16.31 -0.79 -19.08
N ASP A 99 17.12 -0.58 -18.02
CA ASP A 99 18.09 -1.54 -17.47
C ASP A 99 17.69 -2.16 -16.11
N ASP A 100 16.56 -1.76 -15.51
CA ASP A 100 16.22 -2.11 -14.12
C ASP A 100 15.27 -3.31 -14.04
N ILE A 101 15.82 -4.50 -14.31
CA ILE A 101 15.13 -5.81 -14.27
C ILE A 101 14.44 -6.07 -12.91
N THR A 102 14.86 -5.36 -11.86
CA THR A 102 14.47 -5.57 -10.46
C THR A 102 13.34 -4.67 -9.93
N SER A 103 12.80 -3.75 -10.74
CA SER A 103 11.69 -2.84 -10.33
C SER A 103 11.97 -2.12 -9.00
N THR A 104 13.20 -1.59 -8.85
CA THR A 104 13.70 -0.95 -7.61
C THR A 104 13.33 0.52 -7.50
N ASN A 105 12.84 1.11 -8.59
CA ASN A 105 12.40 2.49 -8.70
C ASN A 105 10.87 2.52 -8.86
N PHE A 106 10.16 3.12 -7.90
CA PHE A 106 8.70 3.20 -7.94
C PHE A 106 8.16 4.38 -7.16
N GLN A 107 6.95 4.80 -7.50
CA GLN A 107 6.25 5.89 -6.84
C GLN A 107 5.21 5.33 -5.87
N VAL A 108 5.11 5.96 -4.70
CA VAL A 108 4.14 5.59 -3.67
C VAL A 108 3.35 6.77 -3.16
N LYS A 109 2.09 6.52 -2.87
CA LYS A 109 1.24 7.44 -2.11
C LYS A 109 1.17 6.98 -0.67
N ALA A 110 1.74 7.77 0.25
CA ALA A 110 1.74 7.46 1.68
C ALA A 110 0.41 7.85 2.33
N SER A 111 0.04 7.11 3.39
CA SER A 111 -1.16 7.41 4.19
C SER A 111 -1.01 8.62 5.10
N LYS A 112 0.24 8.93 5.47
CA LYS A 112 0.64 10.02 6.36
C LYS A 112 2.03 10.48 5.95
N ASP A 113 2.32 11.73 6.30
CA ASP A 113 3.62 12.36 6.10
C ASP A 113 4.73 11.53 6.74
N ILE A 114 5.73 11.22 5.93
CA ILE A 114 6.95 10.57 6.35
C ILE A 114 7.83 11.66 6.94
N LYS A 115 7.77 11.84 8.25
CA LYS A 115 8.61 12.80 8.99
C LYS A 115 10.09 12.40 8.88
N PHE A 116 10.71 12.74 7.76
CA PHE A 116 12.12 12.54 7.51
C PHE A 116 12.90 13.67 8.19
N LYS A 117 13.82 13.32 9.09
CA LYS A 117 14.82 14.27 9.56
C LYS A 117 16.03 14.13 8.65
N GLU A 118 16.09 14.99 7.65
CA GLU A 118 17.26 15.15 6.80
C GLU A 118 18.50 15.37 7.69
N GLY A 119 19.52 14.52 7.51
CA GLY A 119 20.79 14.59 8.27
C GLY A 119 21.05 13.47 9.28
N MET A 120 20.06 12.65 9.67
CA MET A 120 20.30 11.39 10.40
C MET A 120 20.23 10.22 9.42
N ARG A 121 21.39 9.60 9.13
CA ARG A 121 21.47 8.32 8.39
C ARG A 121 20.85 7.18 9.22
N LYS A 122 19.52 7.17 9.34
CA LYS A 122 18.77 5.99 9.75
C LYS A 122 18.32 5.29 8.47
N SER A 123 18.78 4.06 8.28
CA SER A 123 18.30 3.17 7.22
C SER A 123 16.78 3.01 7.33
N MET A 124 16.06 3.33 6.26
CA MET A 124 14.62 3.08 6.16
C MET A 124 14.40 1.79 5.40
N PHE A 125 13.30 1.10 5.71
CA PHE A 125 12.95 -0.17 5.10
C PHE A 125 11.55 -0.10 4.49
N VAL A 126 11.42 -0.71 3.31
CA VAL A 126 10.15 -1.09 2.71
C VAL A 126 9.86 -2.55 3.02
N VAL A 127 8.60 -2.87 3.31
CA VAL A 127 8.14 -4.25 3.45
C VAL A 127 6.84 -4.41 2.67
N PHE A 128 6.77 -5.39 1.79
CA PHE A 128 5.56 -5.72 1.06
C PHE A 128 4.51 -6.34 1.99
N LEU A 129 3.24 -5.96 1.82
CA LEU A 129 2.13 -6.61 2.53
C LEU A 129 1.22 -7.38 1.58
N THR A 130 0.57 -6.70 0.64
CA THR A 130 -0.42 -7.32 -0.25
C THR A 130 -0.65 -6.47 -1.50
N ASN A 131 -1.21 -7.04 -2.55
CA ASN A 131 -1.65 -6.31 -3.74
C ASN A 131 -3.17 -6.13 -3.71
N ILE A 132 -3.63 -4.87 -3.73
CA ILE A 132 -5.06 -4.55 -3.68
C ILE A 132 -5.71 -4.41 -5.06
N THR A 133 -4.99 -4.67 -6.15
CA THR A 133 -5.55 -4.59 -7.51
C THR A 133 -6.80 -5.45 -7.69
N PRO A 134 -6.86 -6.71 -7.22
CA PRO A 134 -8.09 -7.51 -7.31
C PRO A 134 -9.26 -6.85 -6.58
N ASN A 135 -9.02 -6.38 -5.35
CA ASN A 135 -10.01 -5.65 -4.55
C ASN A 135 -10.51 -4.40 -5.28
N LYS A 136 -9.59 -3.61 -5.86
CA LYS A 136 -9.92 -2.40 -6.63
C LYS A 136 -10.74 -2.72 -7.88
N ARG A 137 -10.43 -3.82 -8.59
CA ARG A 137 -11.21 -4.27 -9.75
C ARG A 137 -12.64 -4.66 -9.37
N ILE A 138 -12.81 -5.41 -8.29
CA ILE A 138 -14.13 -5.79 -7.78
C ILE A 138 -14.91 -4.54 -7.36
N TRP A 139 -14.28 -3.62 -6.63
CA TRP A 139 -14.89 -2.35 -6.25
C TRP A 139 -15.34 -1.56 -7.48
N ASN A 140 -14.46 -1.40 -8.47
CA ASN A 140 -14.79 -0.69 -9.70
C ASN A 140 -15.93 -1.38 -10.46
N ALA A 141 -16.00 -2.71 -10.51
CA ALA A 141 -17.11 -3.42 -11.14
C ALA A 141 -18.43 -3.22 -10.38
N LEU A 142 -18.39 -3.24 -9.04
CA LEU A 142 -19.54 -2.94 -8.17
C LEU A 142 -19.97 -1.47 -8.28
N HIS A 143 -19.03 -0.56 -8.52
CA HIS A 143 -19.30 0.87 -8.66
C HIS A 143 -19.76 1.26 -10.06
N MET A 144 -19.17 0.67 -11.11
CA MET A 144 -19.58 0.79 -12.52
C MET A 144 -20.94 0.12 -12.78
N SER A 145 -21.32 -0.85 -11.95
CA SER A 145 -22.69 -1.36 -11.90
C SER A 145 -23.60 -0.37 -11.16
N THR A 146 -23.77 0.80 -11.77
CA THR A 146 -24.98 1.65 -11.64
C THR A 146 -26.25 0.89 -12.07
N ASN A 147 -26.16 -0.39 -12.42
CA ASN A 147 -27.28 -1.32 -12.39
C ASN A 147 -27.51 -1.84 -10.95
N LEU A 148 -27.94 -0.92 -10.07
CA LEU A 148 -28.46 -1.22 -8.73
C LEU A 148 -29.50 -2.35 -8.75
N GLN A 149 -30.17 -2.58 -9.89
CA GLN A 149 -31.09 -3.69 -10.14
C GLN A 149 -30.43 -5.06 -9.95
N ILE A 150 -29.23 -5.28 -10.49
CA ILE A 150 -28.54 -6.59 -10.40
C ILE A 150 -28.03 -6.82 -8.97
N ILE A 151 -27.48 -5.79 -8.32
CA ILE A 151 -27.04 -5.88 -6.92
C ILE A 151 -28.23 -6.19 -6.00
N LYS A 152 -29.38 -5.52 -6.20
CA LYS A 152 -30.63 -5.82 -5.46
C LYS A 152 -31.12 -7.24 -5.71
N GLN A 153 -31.00 -7.74 -6.94
CA GLN A 153 -31.52 -9.05 -7.35
C GLN A 153 -30.61 -10.21 -6.89
N VAL A 154 -29.29 -10.01 -6.85
CA VAL A 154 -28.31 -11.02 -6.41
C VAL A 154 -28.15 -11.03 -4.89
N LEU A 155 -28.13 -9.86 -4.24
CA LEU A 155 -27.95 -9.76 -2.79
C LEU A 155 -29.26 -9.78 -2.00
N GLY A 156 -30.42 -9.69 -2.67
CA GLY A 156 -31.73 -9.68 -2.02
C GLY A 156 -31.99 -8.46 -1.12
N THR A 157 -31.17 -7.42 -1.20
CA THR A 157 -31.24 -6.25 -0.31
C THR A 157 -31.96 -5.07 -0.95
N ASN A 158 -33.15 -4.75 -0.45
CA ASN A 158 -33.92 -3.53 -0.78
C ASN A 158 -33.46 -2.26 -0.02
N SER A 159 -32.33 -2.31 0.68
CA SER A 159 -31.85 -1.18 1.47
C SER A 159 -31.13 -0.14 0.62
N VAL A 160 -31.42 1.14 0.89
CA VAL A 160 -30.82 2.34 0.29
C VAL A 160 -29.29 2.21 0.25
N VAL A 161 -28.75 1.95 -0.94
CA VAL A 161 -27.31 1.96 -1.19
C VAL A 161 -26.87 3.42 -1.15
N ARG A 162 -26.23 3.83 -0.04
CA ARG A 162 -25.55 5.13 0.03
C ARG A 162 -24.43 5.12 -1.00
N ASN A 163 -24.38 6.13 -1.88
CA ASN A 163 -23.25 6.33 -2.79
C ASN A 163 -21.97 6.54 -1.96
N ILE A 164 -21.14 5.51 -1.86
CA ILE A 164 -19.83 5.59 -1.21
C ILE A 164 -18.82 6.02 -2.28
N THR A 165 -18.51 7.31 -2.31
CA THR A 165 -17.47 7.90 -3.19
C THR A 165 -16.05 7.78 -2.63
N ARG A 166 -15.90 7.22 -1.43
CA ARG A 166 -14.62 7.15 -0.71
C ARG A 166 -14.45 5.80 -0.03
N PHE A 167 -13.38 5.09 -0.36
CA PHE A 167 -13.03 3.82 0.27
C PHE A 167 -11.95 4.07 1.33
N VAL A 168 -12.31 3.97 2.62
CA VAL A 168 -11.40 4.18 3.74
C VAL A 168 -11.14 2.85 4.43
N LEU A 169 -9.94 2.30 4.25
CA LEU A 169 -9.43 1.19 5.05
C LEU A 169 -8.87 1.75 6.35
N GLY A 170 -9.72 1.91 7.38
CA GLY A 170 -9.31 2.36 8.71
C GLY A 170 -9.14 1.19 9.69
N TRP A 171 -8.07 1.18 10.47
CA TRP A 171 -7.93 0.30 11.63
C TRP A 171 -8.04 1.08 12.95
N PRO A 172 -9.08 0.85 13.76
CA PRO A 172 -9.17 1.47 15.08
C PRO A 172 -8.04 1.04 16.03
N PHE A 173 -7.47 -0.16 15.82
CA PHE A 173 -6.43 -0.73 16.68
C PHE A 173 -5.01 -0.21 16.40
N TYR A 174 -4.76 0.32 15.19
CA TYR A 174 -3.42 0.77 14.77
C TYR A 174 -3.37 2.26 14.42
N GLY A 175 -4.51 2.97 14.46
CA GLY A 175 -4.58 4.41 14.18
C GLY A 175 -4.16 4.78 12.76
N VAL A 176 -4.21 3.83 11.81
CA VAL A 176 -3.85 4.05 10.39
C VAL A 176 -5.08 3.88 9.53
N SER A 177 -5.23 4.78 8.56
CA SER A 177 -6.28 4.73 7.56
C SER A 177 -5.68 4.91 6.18
N LEU A 178 -5.88 3.96 5.27
CA LEU A 178 -5.65 4.19 3.84
C LEU A 178 -6.93 4.73 3.21
N ILE A 179 -6.80 5.84 2.50
CA ILE A 179 -7.92 6.45 1.79
C ILE A 179 -7.68 6.28 0.30
N PHE A 180 -8.54 5.50 -0.34
CA PHE A 180 -8.65 5.46 -1.79
C PHE A 180 -9.78 6.38 -2.20
N THR A 181 -9.42 7.47 -2.89
CA THR A 181 -10.36 8.32 -3.60
C THR A 181 -10.40 7.85 -5.05
N THR A 182 -11.60 7.78 -5.64
CA THR A 182 -11.70 7.72 -7.10
C THR A 182 -11.13 9.02 -7.68
N PRO A 183 -10.37 8.98 -8.80
CA PRO A 183 -10.07 10.22 -9.52
C PRO A 183 -11.41 10.90 -9.89
N PRO A 184 -11.46 12.24 -9.91
CA PRO A 184 -12.65 12.94 -10.39
C PRO A 184 -12.94 12.49 -11.82
N ASN A 185 -14.21 12.21 -12.13
CA ASN A 185 -14.63 12.06 -13.51
C ASN A 185 -14.17 13.31 -14.27
N VAL A 186 -13.27 13.11 -15.23
CA VAL A 186 -12.99 14.13 -16.23
C VAL A 186 -14.17 14.01 -17.20
N ASP A 187 -15.15 14.89 -16.99
CA ASP A 187 -16.22 15.16 -17.96
C ASP A 187 -15.65 15.92 -19.18
#